data_AF-A0A1I0Q2S2-F1
#
_entry.id   AF-A0A1I0Q2S2-F1
#
_cell.length_a   1.000
_cell.length_b   1.000
_cell.length_c   1.000
_cell.angle_alpha   90.00
_cell.angle_beta   90.00
_cell.angle_gamma   90.00
#
_symmetry.space_group_name_H-M   'P 1'
#
loop_
_entity.id
_entity.type
_entity.pdbx_description
1 polymer ?
#
loop_
_entity_poly.entity_id
_entity_poly.type
_entity_poly.pdbx_seq_one_letter_code
_entity_poly.pdbx_strand_id
1 'polypeptide(L)'
;MMQGNIQNTKHSEAIPQDRGGPALVQTPWGYRLSAVGAEAGLLRITHAVGRFVGLVLLLIIAGVWSFSANAFADPLIMAMKLGLTGLLFVVGWMLFWYGRDARQVEAQVDLDGCELRIGHRDGLNRFRQETRIPFSDIGSFLILRTNDDPCNAALYARIGSGMDAYEVIEGTEAALEPIQARLVTDLTGERRRRDPKNRRISRVTGNAISLARVSAP
;
A
#
# COMPACT_ATOMS: atom_id res chain seq x y z
N MET A 1 38.99 12.84 25.17
CA MET A 1 37.99 13.70 24.48
C MET A 1 36.91 12.80 23.93
N MET A 2 35.79 12.68 24.65
CA MET A 2 34.65 11.83 24.28
C MET A 2 33.63 12.69 23.52
N GLN A 3 33.43 12.41 22.23
CA GLN A 3 32.36 13.04 21.45
C GLN A 3 31.04 12.35 21.79
N GLY A 4 30.16 13.08 22.47
CA GLY A 4 28.80 12.67 22.78
C GLY A 4 27.96 12.59 21.50
N ASN A 5 27.56 11.37 21.15
CA ASN A 5 26.62 11.08 20.08
C ASN A 5 25.21 11.39 20.59
N ILE A 6 24.72 12.60 20.31
CA ILE A 6 23.34 13.01 20.61
C ILE A 6 22.44 12.25 19.64
N GLN A 7 21.95 11.10 20.07
CA GLN A 7 20.86 10.39 19.42
C GLN A 7 19.63 11.30 19.47
N ASN A 8 19.43 12.02 18.38
CA ASN A 8 18.24 12.79 18.08
C ASN A 8 17.11 11.80 17.75
N THR A 9 16.65 11.06 18.75
CA THR A 9 15.36 10.39 18.71
C THR A 9 14.32 11.50 18.84
N LYS A 10 14.11 12.24 17.75
CA LYS A 10 12.88 13.00 17.58
C LYS A 10 11.76 12.01 17.82
N HIS A 11 11.09 12.16 18.96
CA HIS A 11 9.80 11.57 19.19
C HIS A 11 8.98 11.87 17.95
N SER A 12 8.78 10.86 17.11
CA SER A 12 7.65 10.85 16.20
C SER A 12 6.45 10.92 17.13
N GLU A 13 5.91 12.12 17.33
CA GLU A 13 4.56 12.30 17.82
C GLU A 13 3.68 11.48 16.88
N ALA A 14 3.36 10.28 17.36
CA ALA A 14 2.39 9.43 16.73
C ALA A 14 1.08 10.20 16.85
N ILE A 15 0.71 10.91 15.78
CA ILE A 15 -0.65 11.43 15.60
C ILE A 15 -1.55 10.26 15.99
N PRO A 16 -2.44 10.43 17.00
CA PRO A 16 -3.26 9.34 17.51
C PRO A 16 -3.98 8.70 16.33
N GLN A 17 -3.50 7.51 15.94
CA GLN A 17 -4.10 6.72 14.88
C GLN A 17 -5.45 6.27 15.42
N ASP A 18 -6.49 6.98 15.03
CA ASP A 18 -7.84 6.48 15.19
C ASP A 18 -7.94 5.12 14.50
N ARG A 19 -8.51 4.13 15.19
CA ARG A 19 -8.20 2.68 15.07
C ARG A 19 -8.59 2.01 13.73
N GLY A 20 -8.94 2.78 12.71
CA GLY A 20 -9.29 2.28 11.38
C GLY A 20 -8.83 3.16 10.22
N GLY A 21 -7.96 4.15 10.46
CA GLY A 21 -7.47 5.04 9.42
C GLY A 21 -6.26 4.48 8.65
N PRO A 22 -6.02 4.92 7.41
CA PRO A 22 -4.84 4.53 6.66
C PRO A 22 -3.57 4.93 7.40
N ALA A 23 -2.58 4.03 7.43
CA ALA A 23 -1.33 4.30 8.12
C ALA A 23 -0.38 5.10 7.22
N LEU A 24 0.05 6.25 7.73
CA LEU A 24 1.07 7.09 7.12
C LEU A 24 2.41 6.81 7.79
N VAL A 25 3.37 6.28 7.04
CA VAL A 25 4.71 5.95 7.53
C VAL A 25 5.72 6.89 6.88
N GLN A 26 6.44 7.68 7.68
CA GLN A 26 7.48 8.56 7.19
C GLN A 26 8.68 7.78 6.63
N THR A 27 9.27 8.25 5.54
CA THR A 27 10.49 7.74 4.93
C THR A 27 11.49 8.88 4.71
N PRO A 28 12.79 8.62 4.54
CA PRO A 28 13.78 9.69 4.36
C PRO A 28 13.51 10.61 3.15
N TRP A 29 12.83 10.09 2.13
CA TRP A 29 12.50 10.77 0.88
C TRP A 29 11.05 11.28 0.83
N GLY A 30 10.25 11.04 1.87
CA GLY A 30 8.83 11.40 1.89
C GLY A 30 8.01 10.54 2.82
N TYR A 31 6.96 9.89 2.31
CA TYR A 31 6.13 9.01 3.12
C TYR A 31 5.42 7.94 2.30
N ARG A 32 4.99 6.89 3.00
CA ARG A 32 4.20 5.78 2.49
C ARG A 32 2.79 5.84 3.07
N LEU A 33 1.82 5.60 2.21
CA LEU A 33 0.41 5.43 2.52
C LEU A 33 0.08 3.94 2.31
N SER A 34 -0.35 3.29 3.37
CA SER A 34 -0.80 1.90 3.33
C SER A 34 -2.23 1.81 3.87
N ALA A 35 -3.10 1.12 3.14
CA ALA A 35 -4.45 0.84 3.59
C ALA A 35 -4.37 -0.09 4.81
N VAL A 36 -4.45 0.49 6.01
CA VAL A 36 -4.53 -0.25 7.27
C VAL A 36 -5.97 -0.17 7.75
N GLY A 37 -6.87 -0.77 6.96
CA GLY A 37 -8.27 -0.93 7.34
C GLY A 37 -8.50 -2.23 8.12
N ALA A 38 -9.54 -2.25 8.96
CA ALA A 38 -10.02 -3.49 9.60
C ALA A 38 -10.32 -4.60 8.58
N GLU A 39 -10.74 -4.21 7.37
CA GLU A 39 -10.96 -5.12 6.25
C GLU A 39 -9.67 -5.76 5.74
N ALA A 40 -8.54 -5.06 5.76
CA ALA A 40 -7.24 -5.64 5.42
C ALA A 40 -6.85 -6.74 6.42
N GLY A 41 -7.24 -6.58 7.69
CA GLY A 41 -7.11 -7.62 8.72
C GLY A 41 -7.99 -8.83 8.43
N LEU A 42 -9.27 -8.60 8.10
CA LEU A 42 -10.22 -9.67 7.80
C LEU A 42 -9.81 -10.44 6.54
N LEU A 43 -9.46 -9.74 5.45
CA LEU A 43 -8.90 -10.33 4.23
C LEU A 43 -7.66 -11.16 4.54
N ARG A 44 -6.74 -10.65 5.36
CA ARG A 44 -5.55 -11.42 5.77
C ARG A 44 -5.92 -12.70 6.52
N ILE A 45 -6.94 -12.67 7.38
CA ILE A 45 -7.44 -13.85 8.08
C ILE A 45 -8.11 -14.83 7.10
N THR A 46 -8.98 -14.36 6.20
CA THR A 46 -9.66 -15.24 5.24
C THR A 46 -8.67 -15.90 4.28
N HIS A 47 -7.62 -15.19 3.85
CA HIS A 47 -6.52 -15.79 3.07
C HIS A 47 -5.74 -16.85 3.87
N ALA A 48 -5.49 -16.61 5.16
CA ALA A 48 -4.81 -17.59 6.02
C ALA A 48 -5.68 -18.85 6.27
N VAL A 49 -6.97 -18.65 6.54
CA VAL A 49 -7.95 -19.74 6.72
C VAL A 49 -8.12 -20.53 5.43
N GLY A 50 -8.23 -19.88 4.27
CA GLY A 50 -8.32 -20.56 2.98
C GLY A 50 -7.13 -21.46 2.69
N ARG A 51 -5.91 -21.00 2.99
CA ARG A 51 -4.69 -21.82 2.88
C ARG A 51 -4.69 -22.99 3.86
N PHE A 52 -5.08 -22.75 5.11
CA PHE A 52 -5.14 -23.79 6.13
C PHE A 52 -6.15 -24.88 5.76
N VAL A 53 -7.37 -24.48 5.37
CA VAL A 53 -8.44 -25.40 4.94
C VAL A 53 -8.01 -26.18 3.70
N GLY A 54 -7.39 -25.54 2.71
CA GLY A 54 -6.85 -26.22 1.53
C GLY A 54 -5.78 -27.25 1.90
N LEU A 55 -4.89 -26.94 2.84
CA LEU A 55 -3.84 -27.85 3.30
C LEU A 55 -4.43 -29.05 4.08
N VAL A 56 -5.41 -28.80 4.95
CA VAL A 56 -6.13 -29.85 5.68
C VAL A 56 -6.84 -30.80 4.70
N LEU A 57 -7.48 -30.27 3.66
CA LEU A 57 -8.12 -31.07 2.60
C LEU A 57 -7.11 -31.97 1.87
N LEU A 58 -5.94 -31.45 1.52
CA LEU A 58 -4.87 -32.23 0.90
C LEU A 58 -4.32 -33.32 1.84
N LEU A 59 -4.21 -33.04 3.14
CA LEU A 59 -3.82 -34.02 4.15
C LEU A 59 -4.87 -35.13 4.32
N ILE A 60 -6.16 -34.80 4.27
CA ILE A 60 -7.23 -35.80 4.30
C ILE A 60 -7.13 -36.72 3.09
N ILE A 61 -6.89 -36.17 1.89
CA ILE A 61 -6.68 -36.98 0.67
C ILE A 61 -5.48 -37.92 0.88
N ALA A 62 -4.34 -37.40 1.34
CA ALA A 62 -3.16 -38.23 1.61
C ALA A 62 -3.43 -39.33 2.66
N GLY A 63 -4.21 -39.01 3.70
CA GLY A 63 -4.62 -39.96 4.73
C GLY A 63 -5.54 -41.07 4.20
N VAL A 64 -6.53 -40.71 3.37
CA VAL A 64 -7.45 -41.67 2.72
C VAL A 64 -6.67 -42.66 1.87
N TRP A 65 -5.66 -42.19 1.12
CA TRP A 65 -4.79 -43.07 0.34
C TRP A 65 -3.90 -43.96 1.21
N SER A 66 -3.40 -43.45 2.34
CA SER A 66 -2.49 -44.18 3.23
C SER A 66 -3.18 -45.34 3.97
N PHE A 67 -4.45 -45.17 4.38
CA PHE A 67 -5.21 -46.21 5.10
C PHE A 67 -5.86 -47.26 4.19
N SER A 68 -5.78 -47.11 2.87
CA SER A 68 -6.55 -47.90 1.91
C SER A 68 -5.87 -49.20 1.43
N ALA A 69 -4.96 -49.79 2.21
CA ALA A 69 -4.17 -50.96 1.79
C ALA A 69 -5.03 -52.17 1.35
N ASN A 70 -6.23 -52.35 1.91
CA ASN A 70 -7.10 -53.51 1.63
C ASN A 70 -8.34 -53.19 0.76
N ALA A 71 -8.52 -51.95 0.32
CA ALA A 71 -9.78 -51.53 -0.33
C ALA A 71 -9.78 -51.66 -1.87
N PHE A 72 -8.80 -52.34 -2.45
CA PHE A 72 -8.72 -52.55 -3.90
C PHE A 72 -9.61 -53.70 -4.41
N ALA A 73 -10.34 -54.39 -3.52
CA ALA A 73 -11.14 -55.57 -3.87
C ALA A 73 -12.46 -55.24 -4.59
N ASP A 74 -12.99 -54.01 -4.44
CA ASP A 74 -14.27 -53.61 -5.05
C ASP A 74 -14.08 -52.41 -6.00
N PRO A 75 -14.32 -52.60 -7.32
CA PRO A 75 -14.17 -51.53 -8.31
C PRO A 75 -15.14 -50.36 -8.11
N LEU A 76 -16.33 -50.59 -7.52
CA LEU A 76 -17.29 -49.52 -7.23
C LEU A 76 -16.75 -48.57 -6.14
N ILE A 77 -16.18 -49.14 -5.07
CA ILE A 77 -15.58 -48.36 -3.97
C ILE A 77 -14.38 -47.56 -4.48
N MET A 78 -13.59 -48.14 -5.39
CA MET A 78 -12.46 -47.46 -6.00
C MET A 78 -12.90 -46.24 -6.83
N ALA A 79 -13.93 -46.38 -7.67
CA ALA A 79 -14.48 -45.27 -8.46
C ALA A 79 -15.00 -44.13 -7.57
N MET A 80 -15.71 -44.47 -6.48
CA MET A 80 -16.25 -43.47 -5.54
C MET A 80 -15.13 -42.69 -4.81
N LYS A 81 -14.05 -43.38 -4.39
CA LYS A 81 -12.87 -42.75 -3.80
C LYS A 81 -12.15 -41.81 -4.76
N LEU A 82 -12.00 -42.21 -6.02
CA LEU A 82 -11.41 -41.38 -7.07
C LEU A 82 -12.22 -40.11 -7.32
N GLY A 83 -13.55 -40.23 -7.42
CA GLY A 83 -14.44 -39.07 -7.57
C GLY A 83 -14.33 -38.09 -6.41
N LEU A 84 -14.36 -38.59 -5.16
CA LEU A 84 -14.24 -37.75 -3.97
C LEU A 84 -12.86 -37.08 -3.87
N THR A 85 -11.78 -37.83 -4.10
CA THR A 85 -10.41 -37.27 -4.04
C THR A 85 -10.17 -36.23 -5.13
N GLY A 86 -10.66 -36.46 -6.35
CA GLY A 86 -10.63 -35.47 -7.42
C GLY A 86 -11.37 -34.18 -7.06
N LEU A 87 -12.59 -34.30 -6.52
CA LEU A 87 -13.38 -33.14 -6.08
C LEU A 87 -12.67 -32.36 -4.97
N LEU A 88 -12.21 -33.05 -3.92
CA LEU A 88 -11.51 -32.41 -2.80
C LEU A 88 -10.18 -31.79 -3.24
N PHE A 89 -9.48 -32.40 -4.19
CA PHE A 89 -8.23 -31.87 -4.75
C PHE A 89 -8.49 -30.57 -5.49
N VAL A 90 -9.49 -30.52 -6.38
CA VAL A 90 -9.86 -29.31 -7.14
C VAL A 90 -10.27 -28.19 -6.19
N VAL A 91 -11.14 -28.48 -5.22
CA VAL A 91 -11.60 -27.47 -4.24
C VAL A 91 -10.44 -26.99 -3.37
N GLY A 92 -9.65 -27.90 -2.80
CA GLY A 92 -8.50 -27.57 -1.95
C GLY A 92 -7.43 -26.77 -2.71
N TRP A 93 -7.14 -27.14 -3.95
CA TRP A 93 -6.21 -26.43 -4.83
C TRP A 93 -6.73 -25.02 -5.15
N MET A 94 -8.01 -24.89 -5.50
CA MET A 94 -8.62 -23.60 -5.82
C MET A 94 -8.61 -22.65 -4.61
N LEU A 95 -8.96 -23.13 -3.41
CA LEU A 95 -8.88 -22.35 -2.16
C LEU A 95 -7.44 -21.92 -1.85
N PHE A 96 -6.49 -22.84 -2.03
CA PHE A 96 -5.08 -22.55 -1.80
C PHE A 96 -4.55 -21.47 -2.75
N TRP A 97 -4.93 -21.52 -4.03
CA TRP A 97 -4.55 -20.54 -5.04
C TRP A 97 -5.19 -19.18 -4.81
N TYR A 98 -6.49 -19.13 -4.53
CA TYR A 98 -7.19 -17.89 -4.21
C TYR A 98 -6.60 -17.19 -2.97
N GLY A 99 -6.05 -17.98 -2.05
CA GLY A 99 -5.30 -17.49 -0.90
C GLY A 99 -3.96 -16.80 -1.21
N ARG A 100 -3.40 -16.88 -2.44
CA ARG A 100 -2.06 -16.34 -2.76
C ARG A 100 -2.04 -14.85 -3.11
N ASP A 101 -3.08 -14.32 -3.74
CA ASP A 101 -3.06 -12.98 -4.34
C ASP A 101 -3.68 -11.89 -3.46
N ALA A 102 -3.21 -11.79 -2.21
CA ALA A 102 -3.49 -10.61 -1.39
C ALA A 102 -2.56 -9.46 -1.84
N ARG A 103 -2.89 -8.78 -2.94
CA ARG A 103 -2.17 -7.58 -3.38
C ARG A 103 -2.66 -6.41 -2.54
N GLN A 104 -1.83 -5.94 -1.62
CA GLN A 104 -2.11 -4.71 -0.89
C GLN A 104 -1.61 -3.54 -1.73
N VAL A 105 -2.55 -2.71 -2.21
CA VAL A 105 -2.22 -1.45 -2.88
C VAL A 105 -1.49 -0.55 -1.89
N GLU A 106 -0.37 0.00 -2.33
CA GLU A 106 0.48 0.87 -1.53
C GLU A 106 0.87 2.07 -2.40
N ALA A 107 0.67 3.26 -1.85
CA ALA A 107 1.10 4.50 -2.48
C ALA A 107 2.29 5.08 -1.71
N GLN A 108 3.33 5.45 -2.44
CA GLN A 108 4.54 6.07 -1.91
C GLN A 108 4.66 7.47 -2.50
N VAL A 109 4.77 8.44 -1.62
CA VAL A 109 4.91 9.86 -1.96
C VAL A 109 6.37 10.23 -1.79
N ASP A 110 7.06 10.39 -2.90
CA ASP A 110 8.47 10.79 -2.95
C ASP A 110 8.55 12.30 -3.15
N LEU A 111 8.87 13.02 -2.07
CA LEU A 111 8.97 14.47 -2.04
C LEU A 111 10.28 14.95 -2.68
N ASP A 112 11.34 14.17 -2.57
CA ASP A 112 12.63 14.48 -3.20
C ASP A 112 12.55 14.34 -4.72
N GLY A 113 11.90 13.27 -5.19
CA GLY A 113 11.62 13.00 -6.59
C GLY A 113 10.42 13.76 -7.17
N CYS A 114 9.60 14.38 -6.31
CA CYS A 114 8.34 15.05 -6.67
C CYS A 114 7.38 14.12 -7.44
N GLU A 115 7.14 12.93 -6.91
CA GLU A 115 6.37 11.90 -7.59
C GLU A 115 5.56 11.02 -6.66
N LEU A 116 4.45 10.53 -7.19
CA LEU A 116 3.59 9.53 -6.59
C LEU A 116 3.89 8.17 -7.24
N ARG A 117 4.37 7.22 -6.46
CA ARG A 117 4.60 5.84 -6.88
C ARG A 117 3.47 4.98 -6.36
N ILE A 118 2.75 4.32 -7.25
CA ILE A 118 1.67 3.41 -6.91
C ILE A 118 2.15 2.00 -7.23
N GLY A 119 1.90 1.06 -6.33
CA GLY A 119 2.27 -0.32 -6.53
C GLY A 119 1.59 -1.22 -5.53
N HIS A 120 2.07 -2.45 -5.47
CA HIS A 120 1.55 -3.44 -4.54
C HIS A 120 2.67 -4.03 -3.70
N ARG A 121 2.34 -4.38 -2.46
CA ARG A 121 3.21 -5.22 -1.64
C ARG A 121 2.91 -6.68 -1.89
N ASP A 122 3.95 -7.45 -2.18
CA ASP A 122 3.84 -8.90 -2.21
C ASP A 122 3.76 -9.47 -0.78
N GLY A 123 3.44 -10.76 -0.66
CA GLY A 123 3.42 -11.45 0.62
C GLY A 123 4.79 -11.55 1.32
N LEU A 124 5.88 -11.22 0.63
CA LEU A 124 7.24 -11.11 1.18
C LEU A 124 7.57 -9.66 1.59
N ASN A 125 6.58 -8.78 1.63
CA ASN A 125 6.70 -7.38 2.02
C ASN A 125 7.56 -6.53 1.07
N ARG A 126 7.78 -7.01 -0.16
CA ARG A 126 8.51 -6.30 -1.20
C ARG A 126 7.51 -5.43 -1.96
N PHE A 127 7.86 -4.16 -2.10
CA PHE A 127 7.09 -3.23 -2.92
C PHE A 127 7.44 -3.46 -4.38
N ARG A 128 6.43 -3.82 -5.18
CA ARG A 128 6.55 -3.88 -6.63
C ARG A 128 5.81 -2.68 -7.21
N GLN A 129 6.58 -1.72 -7.71
CA GLN A 129 6.04 -0.53 -8.34
C GLN A 129 5.31 -0.92 -9.62
N GLU A 130 4.11 -0.38 -9.79
CA GLU A 130 3.28 -0.58 -10.97
C GLU A 130 3.26 0.69 -11.82
N THR A 131 3.06 1.84 -11.17
CA THR A 131 2.94 3.14 -11.83
C THR A 131 3.77 4.20 -11.10
N ARG A 132 4.35 5.13 -11.85
CA ARG A 132 5.05 6.32 -11.33
C ARG A 132 4.48 7.55 -11.99
N ILE A 133 4.00 8.49 -11.19
CA ILE A 133 3.25 9.66 -11.63
C ILE A 133 3.96 10.90 -11.08
N PRO A 134 4.59 11.73 -11.91
CA PRO A 134 5.21 12.96 -11.41
C PRO A 134 4.12 13.93 -10.94
N PHE A 135 4.42 14.72 -9.90
CA PHE A 135 3.49 15.70 -9.34
C PHE A 135 3.04 16.76 -10.34
N SER A 136 3.82 17.01 -11.40
CA SER A 136 3.41 17.92 -12.48
C SER A 136 2.18 17.44 -13.23
N ASP A 137 1.99 16.13 -13.29
CA ASP A 137 0.94 15.50 -14.07
C ASP A 137 -0.31 15.28 -13.21
N ILE A 138 -0.18 15.42 -11.89
CA ILE A 138 -1.31 15.35 -10.97
C ILE A 138 -2.05 16.69 -10.98
N GLY A 139 -3.30 16.64 -11.46
CA GLY A 139 -4.20 17.79 -11.48
C GLY A 139 -4.76 18.09 -10.09
N SER A 140 -5.30 17.08 -9.43
CA SER A 140 -5.95 17.18 -8.12
C SER A 140 -6.08 15.81 -7.44
N PHE A 141 -6.28 15.83 -6.13
CA PHE A 141 -6.68 14.64 -5.36
C PHE A 141 -8.17 14.76 -5.02
N LEU A 142 -8.93 13.69 -5.24
CA LEU A 142 -10.39 13.64 -5.06
C LEU A 142 -10.74 12.46 -4.15
N ILE A 143 -11.65 12.67 -3.20
CA ILE A 143 -12.26 11.57 -2.43
C ILE A 143 -13.57 11.21 -3.12
N LEU A 144 -13.73 9.95 -3.50
CA LEU A 144 -14.96 9.41 -4.07
C LEU A 144 -15.50 8.35 -3.11
N ARG A 145 -16.80 8.42 -2.78
CA ARG A 145 -17.48 7.38 -2.02
C ARG A 145 -17.72 6.17 -2.91
N THR A 146 -17.47 4.97 -2.40
CA THR A 146 -17.76 3.74 -3.13
C THR A 146 -19.26 3.45 -3.03
N ASN A 147 -19.89 3.01 -4.12
CA ASN A 147 -21.34 2.74 -4.12
C ASN A 147 -21.72 1.54 -3.24
N ASP A 148 -20.78 0.60 -3.04
CA ASP A 148 -21.02 -0.67 -2.35
C ASP A 148 -21.00 -0.54 -0.81
N ASP A 149 -20.25 0.42 -0.28
CA ASP A 149 -20.22 0.70 1.17
C ASP A 149 -20.24 2.22 1.42
N PRO A 150 -21.33 2.78 1.96
CA PRO A 150 -21.44 4.21 2.23
C PRO A 150 -20.45 4.72 3.29
N CYS A 151 -19.85 3.82 4.08
CA CYS A 151 -18.81 4.17 5.04
C CYS A 151 -17.40 4.16 4.43
N ASN A 152 -17.25 3.61 3.22
CA ASN A 152 -15.97 3.48 2.54
C ASN A 152 -15.84 4.50 1.41
N ALA A 153 -14.67 5.10 1.32
CA ALA A 153 -14.30 6.05 0.29
C ALA A 153 -12.90 5.72 -0.23
N ALA A 154 -12.61 6.18 -1.43
CA ALA A 154 -11.33 5.99 -2.07
C ALA A 154 -10.77 7.35 -2.49
N LEU A 155 -9.49 7.56 -2.21
CA LEU A 155 -8.74 8.73 -2.62
C LEU A 155 -8.12 8.47 -3.99
N TYR A 156 -8.49 9.29 -4.96
CA TYR A 156 -8.03 9.22 -6.33
C TYR A 156 -7.09 10.38 -6.67
N ALA A 157 -6.02 10.09 -7.39
CA ALA A 157 -5.15 11.08 -8.03
C ALA A 157 -5.60 11.26 -9.49
N ARG A 158 -6.13 12.44 -9.81
CA ARG A 158 -6.53 12.79 -11.17
C ARG A 158 -5.31 13.22 -12.00
N ILE A 159 -5.15 12.65 -13.18
CA ILE A 159 -4.00 12.90 -14.05
C ILE A 159 -4.39 13.85 -15.20
N GLY A 160 -3.63 14.93 -15.34
CA GLY A 160 -3.84 15.98 -16.33
C GLY A 160 -5.22 16.64 -16.20
N SER A 161 -5.78 17.03 -17.35
CA SER A 161 -7.17 17.53 -17.47
C SER A 161 -8.17 16.42 -17.81
N GLY A 162 -7.70 15.18 -17.98
CA GLY A 162 -8.50 14.05 -18.43
C GLY A 162 -9.47 13.53 -17.37
N MET A 163 -10.13 12.42 -17.72
CA MET A 163 -10.94 11.60 -16.81
C MET A 163 -10.11 10.49 -16.14
N ASP A 164 -8.83 10.37 -16.48
CA ASP A 164 -7.94 9.36 -15.92
C ASP A 164 -7.65 9.68 -14.46
N ALA A 165 -7.96 8.72 -13.59
CA ALA A 165 -7.74 8.79 -12.17
C ALA A 165 -7.14 7.47 -11.69
N TYR A 166 -6.09 7.57 -10.86
CA TYR A 166 -5.52 6.41 -10.20
C TYR A 166 -5.96 6.39 -8.76
N GLU A 167 -6.48 5.27 -8.31
CA GLU A 167 -6.75 5.02 -6.92
C GLU A 167 -5.43 5.00 -6.14
N VAL A 168 -5.35 5.81 -5.08
CA VAL A 168 -4.15 5.97 -4.24
C VAL A 168 -4.30 5.12 -2.99
N ILE A 169 -5.45 5.22 -2.33
CA ILE A 169 -5.74 4.53 -1.08
C ILE A 169 -7.24 4.55 -0.78
N GLU A 170 -7.73 3.51 -0.11
CA GLU A 170 -9.11 3.42 0.38
C GLU A 170 -9.18 3.57 1.90
N GLY A 171 -10.32 4.02 2.41
CA GLY A 171 -10.62 4.17 3.82
C GLY A 171 -11.87 5.01 4.08
N THR A 172 -12.16 5.30 5.34
CA THR A 172 -13.27 6.19 5.66
C THR A 172 -12.97 7.61 5.19
N GLU A 173 -14.00 8.34 4.75
CA GLU A 173 -13.85 9.73 4.29
C GLU A 173 -13.13 10.62 5.33
N ALA A 174 -13.51 10.49 6.60
CA ALA A 174 -12.88 11.22 7.71
C ALA A 174 -11.38 10.90 7.88
N ALA A 175 -10.96 9.68 7.57
CA ALA A 175 -9.55 9.30 7.65
C ALA A 175 -8.76 9.71 6.39
N LEU A 176 -9.43 9.84 5.25
CA LEU A 176 -8.83 10.27 3.99
C LEU A 176 -8.66 11.79 3.89
N GLU A 177 -9.56 12.58 4.48
CA GLU A 177 -9.49 14.04 4.47
C GLU A 177 -8.13 14.62 4.92
N PRO A 178 -7.54 14.23 6.08
CA PRO A 178 -6.23 14.75 6.49
C PRO A 178 -5.10 14.32 5.54
N ILE A 179 -5.21 13.14 4.92
CA ILE A 179 -4.23 12.65 3.93
C ILE A 179 -4.35 13.47 2.65
N GLN A 180 -5.57 13.71 2.16
CA GLN A 180 -5.83 14.56 1.01
C GLN A 180 -5.31 15.97 1.22
N ALA A 181 -5.61 16.59 2.37
CA ALA A 181 -5.16 17.95 2.71
C ALA A 181 -3.63 18.05 2.70
N ARG A 182 -2.93 17.03 3.24
CA ARG A 182 -1.48 16.94 3.20
C ARG A 182 -0.95 16.81 1.77
N LEU A 183 -1.51 15.90 0.98
CA LEU A 183 -1.12 15.70 -0.42
C LEU A 183 -1.31 16.96 -1.26
N VAL A 184 -2.42 17.68 -1.07
CA VAL A 184 -2.69 18.97 -1.74
C VAL A 184 -1.67 20.03 -1.33
N THR A 185 -1.28 20.06 -0.06
CA THR A 185 -0.23 20.96 0.44
C THR A 185 1.11 20.66 -0.21
N ASP A 186 1.51 19.38 -0.26
CA ASP A 186 2.77 18.94 -0.87
C ASP A 186 2.79 19.25 -2.38
N LEU A 187 1.68 18.98 -3.08
CA LEU A 187 1.51 19.28 -4.51
C LEU A 187 1.65 20.79 -4.79
N THR A 188 1.04 21.64 -3.94
CA THR A 188 1.10 23.10 -4.09
C THR A 188 2.49 23.64 -3.77
N GLY A 189 3.15 23.08 -2.75
CA GLY A 189 4.51 23.42 -2.36
C GLY A 189 5.50 23.18 -3.52
N GLU A 190 5.37 22.04 -4.20
CA GLU A 190 6.24 21.71 -5.33
C GLU A 190 5.98 22.58 -6.57
N ARG A 191 4.72 22.89 -6.87
CA ARG A 191 4.39 23.85 -7.95
C ARG A 191 5.06 25.21 -7.71
N ARG A 192 5.09 25.68 -6.46
CA ARG A 192 5.74 26.94 -6.08
C ARG A 192 7.26 26.88 -6.19
N ARG A 193 7.89 25.73 -5.90
CA ARG A 193 9.34 25.53 -6.06
C ARG A 193 9.75 25.49 -7.54
N ARG A 194 8.87 24.99 -8.41
CA ARG A 194 9.15 24.86 -9.85
C ARG A 194 8.92 26.16 -10.63
N ASP A 195 8.12 27.11 -10.14
CA ASP A 195 7.85 28.37 -10.84
C ASP A 195 9.17 29.16 -11.12
N PRO A 196 9.56 29.33 -12.40
CA PRO A 196 10.79 30.03 -12.77
C PRO A 196 10.81 31.49 -12.34
N LYS A 197 9.65 32.13 -12.15
CA LYS A 197 9.56 33.52 -11.67
C LYS A 197 10.11 33.65 -10.25
N ASN A 198 9.88 32.64 -9.41
CA ASN A 198 10.35 32.63 -8.03
C ASN A 198 11.88 32.42 -7.91
N ARG A 199 12.50 31.76 -8.89
CA ARG A 199 13.97 31.55 -8.92
C ARG A 199 14.77 32.84 -9.09
N ARG A 200 14.20 33.89 -9.70
CA ARG A 200 14.93 35.16 -9.90
C ARG A 200 15.08 35.95 -8.59
N ILE A 201 14.10 35.87 -7.69
CA ILE A 201 14.10 36.63 -6.43
C ILE A 201 15.16 36.07 -5.47
N SER A 202 15.31 34.75 -5.38
CA SER A 202 16.32 34.14 -4.50
C SER A 202 17.77 34.42 -4.93
N ARG A 203 18.04 34.70 -6.21
CA ARG A 203 19.40 35.08 -6.67
C ARG A 203 19.76 36.52 -6.33
N VAL A 204 18.79 37.43 -6.31
CA VAL A 204 19.06 38.85 -6.03
C VAL A 204 19.35 39.08 -4.54
N THR A 205 18.66 38.39 -3.64
CA THR A 205 18.87 38.56 -2.19
C THR A 205 20.12 37.84 -1.68
N GLY A 206 20.54 36.73 -2.31
CA GLY A 206 21.76 36.01 -1.93
C GLY A 206 23.05 36.80 -2.24
N ASN A 207 23.05 37.66 -3.25
CA ASN A 207 24.23 38.41 -3.65
C ASN A 207 24.49 39.65 -2.78
N ALA A 208 23.47 40.19 -2.10
CA ALA A 208 23.64 41.33 -1.20
C ALA A 208 24.31 40.97 0.13
N ILE A 209 24.15 39.72 0.60
CA ILE A 209 24.72 39.27 1.89
C ILE A 209 26.20 38.87 1.75
N SER A 210 26.63 38.46 0.55
CA SER A 210 28.04 38.10 0.32
C SER A 210 29.01 39.30 0.25
N LEU A 211 28.51 40.53 0.06
CA LEU A 211 29.34 41.73 0.00
C LEU A 211 29.55 42.41 1.36
N ALA A 212 28.75 42.09 2.38
CA ALA A 212 28.86 42.69 3.72
C ALA A 212 29.86 41.97 4.65
N ARG A 213 30.52 40.90 4.21
CA ARG A 213 31.41 40.07 5.06
C ARG A 213 32.91 40.17 4.73
N VAL A 214 33.30 41.08 3.83
CA VAL A 214 34.72 41.30 3.41
C VAL A 214 35.30 42.61 3.98
N SER A 215 34.65 43.25 4.94
CA SER A 215 35.25 44.39 5.65
C SER A 215 34.96 44.32 7.15
N ALA A 216 35.68 43.43 7.83
CA ALA A 216 35.98 43.57 9.25
C ALA A 216 37.47 43.23 9.44
N PRO A 217 38.29 44.18 9.94
CA PRO A 217 39.71 43.99 10.19
C PRO A 217 40.00 43.05 11.37
#